data_AF-A0A939A302-F1
#
_entry.id   AF-A0A939A302-F1
#
_cell.length_a   1.000
_cell.length_b   1.000
_cell.length_c   1.000
_cell.angle_alpha   90.00
_cell.angle_beta   90.00
_cell.angle_gamma   90.00
#
_symmetry.space_group_name_H-M   'P 1'
#
loop_
_entity.id
_entity.type
_entity.pdbx_description
1 polymer ?
#
loop_
_entity_poly.entity_id
_entity_poly.type
_entity_poly.pdbx_seq_one_letter_code
_entity_poly.pdbx_strand_id
1 'polypeptide(L)'
;MTRLELKNHQVWRDLTEILENLDANIFVQEHLNQCDYKVCGYWDEQDEYYETITLPRTLKAKLVSSSIGITHQERFLQLKFFLIVDVVDTTGIPNNNTQKIGELVLIYDENIEFVDENWFLDVDSSMLEIS
;
A
#
# COMPACT_ATOMS: atom_id res chain seq x y z
N MET A 1 3.29 -16.08 -36.98
CA MET A 1 3.27 -15.37 -35.69
C MET A 1 1.82 -15.15 -35.30
N THR A 2 1.35 -15.83 -34.27
CA THR A 2 0.01 -15.62 -33.70
C THR A 2 0.07 -14.42 -32.76
N ARG A 3 -0.59 -13.33 -33.12
CA ARG A 3 -0.73 -12.14 -32.28
C ARG A 3 -1.83 -12.43 -31.26
N LEU A 4 -1.46 -12.66 -30.00
CA LEU A 4 -2.43 -12.79 -28.92
C LEU A 4 -3.04 -11.42 -28.63
N GLU A 5 -4.32 -11.23 -28.97
CA GLU A 5 -5.05 -10.01 -28.63
C GLU A 5 -5.58 -10.10 -27.20
N LEU A 6 -4.72 -9.73 -26.25
CA LEU A 6 -4.99 -9.80 -24.83
C LEU A 6 -6.14 -8.87 -24.37
N LYS A 7 -6.43 -7.77 -25.07
CA LYS A 7 -7.47 -6.80 -24.68
C LYS A 7 -8.88 -7.38 -24.48
N ASN A 8 -9.20 -8.51 -25.11
CA ASN A 8 -10.51 -9.17 -25.00
C ASN A 8 -10.41 -10.60 -24.43
N HIS A 9 -9.26 -10.98 -23.87
CA HIS A 9 -9.01 -12.34 -23.43
C HIS A 9 -9.66 -12.62 -22.07
N GLN A 10 -10.24 -13.81 -21.90
CA GLN A 10 -10.98 -14.23 -20.68
C GLN A 10 -10.17 -14.00 -19.40
N VAL A 11 -8.86 -14.30 -19.45
CA VAL A 11 -7.91 -14.07 -18.34
C VAL A 11 -7.97 -12.63 -17.81
N TRP A 12 -8.08 -11.60 -18.66
CA TRP A 12 -8.16 -10.22 -18.18
C TRP A 12 -9.51 -9.89 -17.54
N ARG A 13 -10.58 -10.54 -17.98
CA ARG A 13 -11.90 -10.39 -17.35
C ARG A 13 -11.90 -11.01 -15.97
N ASP A 14 -11.43 -12.24 -15.85
CA ASP A 14 -11.35 -12.97 -14.57
C ASP A 14 -10.47 -12.20 -13.56
N LEU A 15 -9.34 -11.68 -14.01
CA LEU A 15 -8.45 -10.87 -13.17
C LEU A 15 -9.07 -9.53 -12.76
N THR A 16 -9.80 -8.86 -13.67
CA THR A 16 -10.52 -7.62 -13.33
C THR A 16 -11.62 -7.90 -12.31
N GLU A 17 -12.34 -9.01 -12.47
CA GLU A 17 -13.40 -9.42 -11.55
C GLU A 17 -12.83 -9.78 -10.16
N ILE A 18 -11.69 -10.46 -10.10
CA ILE A 18 -10.99 -10.71 -8.83
C ILE A 18 -10.60 -9.40 -8.16
N LEU A 19 -10.01 -8.45 -8.91
CA LEU A 19 -9.60 -7.15 -8.40
C LEU A 19 -10.78 -6.28 -7.93
N GLU A 20 -11.91 -6.33 -8.63
CA GLU A 20 -13.12 -5.57 -8.29
C GLU A 20 -13.82 -6.11 -7.04
N ASN A 21 -13.74 -7.41 -6.79
CA ASN A 21 -14.31 -8.05 -5.61
C ASN A 21 -13.34 -8.15 -4.42
N LEU A 22 -12.06 -7.81 -4.62
CA LEU A 22 -11.05 -7.82 -3.57
C LEU A 22 -11.29 -6.62 -2.64
N ASP A 23 -11.61 -6.87 -1.37
CA ASP A 23 -11.60 -5.80 -0.36
C ASP A 23 -10.15 -5.48 0.02
N ALA A 24 -9.50 -4.69 -0.83
CA ALA A 24 -8.12 -4.26 -0.64
C ALA A 24 -7.88 -3.53 0.69
N ASN A 25 -8.94 -2.99 1.32
CA ASN A 25 -8.83 -2.38 2.63
C ASN A 25 -8.54 -3.42 3.73
N ILE A 26 -9.05 -4.65 3.59
CA ILE A 26 -8.76 -5.73 4.54
C ILE A 26 -7.26 -6.07 4.50
N PHE A 27 -6.71 -6.27 3.29
CA PHE A 27 -5.30 -6.61 3.10
C PHE A 27 -4.36 -5.59 3.76
N VAL A 28 -4.58 -4.30 3.52
CA VAL A 28 -3.73 -3.26 4.11
C VAL A 28 -3.93 -3.11 5.61
N GLN A 29 -5.15 -3.30 6.14
CA GLN A 29 -5.40 -3.25 7.58
C GLN A 29 -4.79 -4.45 8.30
N GLU A 30 -4.94 -5.66 7.78
CA GLU A 30 -4.30 -6.86 8.34
C GLU A 30 -2.79 -6.71 8.35
N HIS A 31 -2.23 -6.24 7.24
CA HIS A 31 -0.80 -5.98 7.12
C HIS A 31 -0.30 -4.97 8.17
N LEU A 32 -0.95 -3.80 8.28
CA LEU A 32 -0.60 -2.78 9.28
C LEU A 32 -0.70 -3.30 10.72
N ASN A 33 -1.67 -4.18 11.01
CA ASN A 33 -1.79 -4.80 12.32
C ASN A 33 -0.69 -5.83 12.59
N GLN A 34 -0.29 -6.61 11.58
CA GLN A 34 0.77 -7.62 11.72
C GLN A 34 2.14 -6.98 11.98
N CYS A 35 2.43 -5.83 11.36
CA CYS A 35 3.66 -5.08 11.62
C CYS A 35 3.56 -4.14 12.84
N ASP A 36 2.45 -4.15 13.60
CA ASP A 36 2.18 -3.23 14.72
C ASP A 36 2.39 -1.75 14.33
N TYR A 37 2.01 -1.40 13.10
CA TYR A 37 2.17 -0.06 12.53
C TYR A 37 3.63 0.42 12.51
N LYS A 38 4.61 -0.49 12.44
CA LYS A 38 6.03 -0.16 12.41
C LYS A 38 6.65 -0.52 11.07
N VAL A 39 7.50 0.37 10.59
CA VAL A 39 8.37 0.15 9.43
C VAL A 39 9.80 0.09 9.94
N CYS A 40 10.46 -1.05 9.76
CA CYS A 40 11.80 -1.30 10.28
C CYS A 40 12.83 -1.24 9.15
N GLY A 41 13.97 -0.58 9.40
CA GLY A 41 15.07 -0.50 8.45
C GLY A 41 14.75 0.28 7.18
N TYR A 42 14.19 1.47 7.35
CA TYR A 42 13.77 2.34 6.25
C TYR A 42 14.94 3.21 5.76
N TRP A 43 15.02 3.39 4.44
CA TRP A 43 15.92 4.34 3.78
C TRP A 43 15.08 5.37 3.05
N ASP A 44 15.36 6.65 3.27
CA ASP A 44 14.68 7.72 2.54
C ASP A 44 15.40 8.07 1.22
N GLU A 45 14.84 9.04 0.50
CA GLU A 45 15.39 9.53 -0.78
C GLU A 45 16.74 10.25 -0.64
N GLN A 46 17.16 10.56 0.60
CA GLN A 46 18.37 11.32 0.93
C GLN A 46 19.49 10.39 1.45
N ASP A 47 19.31 9.06 1.31
CA ASP A 47 20.18 8.02 1.85
C ASP A 47 20.29 8.06 3.40
N GLU A 48 19.28 8.60 4.10
CA GLU A 48 19.21 8.53 5.56
C GLU A 48 18.52 7.23 6.01
N TYR A 49 19.13 6.57 7.00
CA TYR A 49 18.65 5.32 7.56
C TYR A 49 17.88 5.55 8.86
N TYR A 50 16.70 4.94 8.94
CA TYR A 50 15.84 4.96 10.11
C TYR A 50 15.62 3.52 10.60
N GLU A 51 15.97 3.26 11.86
CA GLU A 51 15.86 1.91 12.43
C GLU A 51 14.39 1.51 12.56
N THR A 52 13.55 2.38 13.10
CA THR A 52 12.10 2.14 13.19
C THR A 52 11.32 3.43 13.02
N ILE A 53 10.32 3.39 12.13
CA ILE A 53 9.32 4.44 11.97
C ILE A 53 7.98 3.87 12.44
N THR A 54 7.37 4.51 13.43
CA THR A 54 6.04 4.14 13.94
C THR A 54 4.97 5.03 13.29
N LEU A 55 4.01 4.38 12.65
CA LEU A 55 2.85 4.99 12.01
C LEU A 55 1.74 5.20 13.06
N PRO A 56 0.93 6.25 12.92
CA PRO A 56 -0.18 6.50 13.84
C PRO A 56 -1.27 5.42 13.69
N ARG A 57 -1.83 4.95 14.80
CA ARG A 57 -2.91 3.94 14.77
C ARG A 57 -4.22 4.44 14.15
N THR A 58 -4.37 5.76 14.01
CA THR A 58 -5.49 6.40 13.29
C THR A 58 -5.30 6.40 11.77
N LEU A 59 -4.20 5.81 11.28
CA LEU A 59 -3.88 5.72 9.87
C LEU A 59 -4.98 5.00 9.08
N LYS A 60 -5.45 5.67 8.03
CA LYS A 60 -6.31 5.11 7.00
C LYS A 60 -5.49 4.85 5.77
N ALA A 61 -5.81 3.76 5.08
CA ALA A 61 -5.26 3.45 3.78
C ALA A 61 -6.35 3.57 2.72
N LYS A 62 -6.02 4.13 1.56
CA LYS A 62 -6.91 4.21 0.42
C LYS A 62 -6.24 3.58 -0.79
N LEU A 63 -6.86 2.55 -1.38
CA LEU A 63 -6.36 1.96 -2.63
C LEU A 63 -6.38 3.02 -3.74
N VAL A 64 -5.25 3.18 -4.42
CA VAL A 64 -5.06 4.15 -5.51
C VAL A 64 -4.90 3.42 -6.83
N SER A 65 -4.19 2.30 -6.83
CA SER A 65 -4.10 1.43 -7.99
C SER A 65 -3.93 -0.02 -7.59
N SER A 66 -4.48 -0.90 -8.39
CA SER A 66 -4.16 -2.32 -8.40
C SER A 66 -3.62 -2.69 -9.78
N SER A 67 -2.67 -3.61 -9.82
CA SER A 67 -2.09 -4.10 -11.08
C SER A 67 -1.60 -5.52 -10.93
N ILE A 68 -1.55 -6.24 -12.03
CA ILE A 68 -1.02 -7.59 -12.08
C ILE A 68 0.24 -7.56 -12.93
N GLY A 69 1.35 -7.95 -12.30
CA GLY A 69 2.63 -8.16 -12.96
C GLY A 69 2.76 -9.58 -13.48
N ILE A 70 3.38 -9.74 -14.64
CA ILE A 70 3.70 -11.04 -15.23
C ILE A 70 5.17 -10.99 -15.64
N THR A 71 6.00 -11.78 -14.97
CA THR A 71 7.39 -12.04 -15.38
C THR A 71 7.45 -13.34 -16.19
N HIS A 72 8.65 -13.77 -16.59
CA HIS A 72 8.81 -15.03 -17.32
C HIS A 72 8.46 -16.28 -16.50
N GLN A 73 8.42 -16.18 -15.17
CA GLN A 73 8.21 -17.32 -14.28
C GLN A 73 7.07 -17.09 -13.27
N GLU A 74 6.74 -15.84 -12.95
CA GLU A 74 5.85 -15.54 -11.83
C GLU A 74 4.78 -14.53 -12.24
N ARG A 75 3.64 -14.62 -11.55
CA ARG A 75 2.58 -13.63 -11.60
C ARG A 75 2.41 -13.08 -10.20
N PHE A 76 2.26 -11.77 -10.12
CA PHE A 76 2.10 -11.10 -8.84
C PHE A 76 1.01 -10.04 -8.91
N LEU A 77 0.31 -9.86 -7.80
CA LEU A 77 -0.65 -8.81 -7.57
C LEU A 77 0.05 -7.68 -6.81
N GLN A 78 -0.06 -6.47 -7.33
CA GLN A 78 0.47 -5.27 -6.68
C GLN A 78 -0.68 -4.34 -6.33
N LEU A 79 -0.78 -3.98 -5.05
CA LEU A 79 -1.78 -3.07 -4.51
C LEU A 79 -1.08 -1.83 -3.95
N LYS A 80 -1.41 -0.65 -4.48
CA LYS A 80 -0.83 0.62 -4.07
C LYS A 80 -1.85 1.44 -3.28
N PHE A 81 -1.46 1.85 -2.09
CA PHE A 81 -2.28 2.60 -1.15
C PHE A 81 -1.68 3.97 -0.86
N PHE A 82 -2.52 4.97 -0.66
CA PHE A 82 -2.16 6.19 0.06
C PHE A 82 -2.40 6.02 1.53
N LEU A 83 -1.42 6.45 2.32
CA LEU A 83 -1.44 6.47 3.77
C LEU A 83 -1.92 7.86 4.21
N ILE A 84 -3.05 7.90 4.89
CA ILE A 84 -3.80 9.12 5.18
C ILE A 84 -4.15 9.17 6.67
N VAL A 85 -3.88 10.30 7.31
CA VAL A 85 -4.24 10.56 8.71
C VAL A 85 -5.26 11.68 8.77
N ASP A 86 -6.27 11.54 9.63
CA ASP A 86 -7.19 12.62 9.94
C ASP A 86 -6.49 13.62 10.88
N VAL A 87 -6.37 14.89 10.46
CA VAL A 87 -5.85 15.94 11.34
C VAL A 87 -6.98 16.43 12.22
N VAL A 88 -6.90 16.17 13.52
CA VAL A 88 -7.81 16.73 14.51
C VAL A 88 -7.29 18.12 14.88
N ASP A 89 -8.05 19.18 14.56
CA ASP A 89 -7.70 20.52 15.03
C ASP A 89 -7.76 20.57 16.57
N THR A 90 -6.95 21.46 17.16
CA THR A 90 -6.85 21.70 18.62
C THR A 90 -8.17 22.08 19.30
N THR A 91 -9.24 22.29 18.53
CA THR A 91 -10.61 22.55 18.98
C THR A 91 -11.48 21.29 19.11
N GLY A 92 -10.94 20.10 18.80
CA GLY A 92 -11.68 18.83 18.84
C GLY A 92 -12.74 18.70 17.75
N ILE A 93 -12.75 19.61 16.77
CA ILE A 93 -13.61 19.55 15.59
C ILE A 93 -12.84 18.79 14.52
N PRO A 94 -13.36 17.67 13.98
CA PRO A 94 -12.74 16.98 12.85
C PRO A 94 -12.76 17.96 11.67
N ASN A 95 -11.59 18.52 11.36
CA ASN A 95 -11.43 19.28 10.14
C ASN A 95 -11.30 18.25 9.01
N ASN A 96 -11.95 18.47 7.87
CA ASN A 96 -11.86 17.55 6.72
C ASN A 96 -10.47 17.53 6.06
N ASN A 97 -9.45 18.06 6.75
CA ASN A 97 -8.07 18.08 6.33
C ASN A 97 -7.45 16.73 6.62
N THR A 98 -7.52 15.86 5.62
CA THR A 98 -6.76 14.61 5.60
C THR A 98 -5.33 14.90 5.13
N GLN A 99 -4.33 14.45 5.88
CA GLN A 99 -2.94 14.57 5.50
C GLN A 99 -2.45 13.24 4.94
N LYS A 100 -1.90 13.27 3.72
CA LYS A 100 -1.17 12.13 3.17
C LYS A 100 0.22 12.10 3.81
N ILE A 101 0.57 10.99 4.46
CA ILE A 101 1.87 10.79 5.12
C ILE A 101 2.79 9.85 4.34
N GLY A 102 2.29 9.25 3.26
CA GLY A 102 3.07 8.35 2.43
C GLY A 102 2.24 7.48 1.50
N GLU A 103 2.93 6.49 0.93
CA GLU A 103 2.38 5.44 0.10
C GLU A 103 2.91 4.09 0.55
N LEU A 104 2.07 3.06 0.40
CA LEU A 104 2.42 1.67 0.66
C LEU A 104 2.07 0.85 -0.57
N VAL A 105 3.02 0.07 -1.05
CA VAL A 105 2.80 -0.92 -2.10
C VAL A 105 2.93 -2.30 -1.49
N LEU A 106 1.87 -3.10 -1.55
CA LEU A 106 1.88 -4.50 -1.15
C LEU A 106 1.94 -5.38 -2.38
N ILE A 107 2.82 -6.38 -2.36
CA ILE A 107 3.04 -7.33 -3.45
C ILE A 107 2.69 -8.73 -2.95
N TYR A 108 1.81 -9.39 -3.68
CA TYR A 108 1.35 -10.75 -3.41
C TYR A 108 1.66 -11.66 -4.61
N ASP A 109 1.87 -12.94 -4.37
CA ASP A 109 2.04 -13.92 -5.44
C ASP A 109 0.69 -14.34 -6.07
N GLU A 110 0.74 -15.35 -6.94
CA GLU A 110 -0.46 -15.92 -7.58
C GLU A 110 -1.40 -16.66 -6.62
N ASN A 111 -0.93 -17.02 -5.43
CA ASN A 111 -1.70 -17.66 -4.37
C ASN A 111 -2.25 -16.64 -3.34
N ILE A 112 -2.01 -15.34 -3.55
CA ILE A 112 -2.35 -14.26 -2.61
C ILE A 112 -1.54 -14.39 -1.30
N GLU A 113 -0.35 -14.98 -1.37
CA GLU A 113 0.61 -14.96 -0.28
C GLU A 113 1.43 -13.67 -0.35
N PHE A 114 1.68 -13.04 0.81
CA PHE A 114 2.47 -11.83 0.89
C PHE A 114 3.92 -12.13 0.47
N VAL A 115 4.44 -11.36 -0.49
CA VAL A 115 5.80 -11.51 -1.03
C VAL A 115 6.69 -10.38 -0.56
N ASP A 116 6.23 -9.15 -0.72
CA ASP A 116 7.06 -7.97 -0.49
C ASP A 116 6.21 -6.71 -0.25
N GLU A 117 6.86 -5.69 0.30
CA GLU A 117 6.29 -4.38 0.57
C GLU A 117 7.26 -3.28 0.14
N ASN A 118 6.72 -2.15 -0.33
CA ASN A 118 7.52 -0.96 -0.55
C ASN A 118 6.85 0.24 0.11
N TRP A 119 7.60 0.89 0.99
CA TRP A 119 7.18 2.08 1.72
C TRP A 119 7.75 3.33 1.08
N PHE A 120 6.91 4.36 0.93
CA PHE A 120 7.31 5.69 0.51
C PHE A 120 6.74 6.68 1.52
N LEU A 121 7.47 6.92 2.60
CA LEU A 121 7.02 7.73 3.72
C LEU A 121 7.56 9.16 3.59
N ASP A 122 6.70 10.12 3.93
CA ASP A 122 7.10 11.51 4.15
C ASP A 122 7.72 11.63 5.54
N VAL A 123 9.02 11.39 5.65
CA VAL A 123 9.78 11.37 6.92
C VAL A 123 9.75 12.71 7.65
N ASP A 124 9.53 13.82 6.93
CA ASP A 124 9.36 15.16 7.50
C ASP A 124 7.98 15.35 8.16
N SER A 125 7.08 14.38 8.02
CA SER A 125 5.75 14.43 8.62
C SER A 125 5.84 14.33 10.15
N SER A 126 5.32 15.35 10.84
CA SER A 126 5.20 15.37 12.30
C SER A 126 4.28 14.29 12.89
N MET A 127 3.62 13.51 12.03
CA MET A 127 2.73 12.41 12.42
C MET A 127 3.48 11.07 12.55
N LEU A 128 4.75 11.01 12.11
CA LEU A 128 5.60 9.84 12.21
C LEU A 128 6.46 9.94 13.47
N GLU A 129 6.52 8.85 14.24
CA GLU A 129 7.46 8.73 15.34
C GLU A 129 8.68 7.96 14.85
N ILE A 130 9.83 8.62 14.84
CA ILE A 130 11.10 8.07 14.35
C ILE A 130 11.98 7.77 15.57
N SER A 131 12.50 6.55 15.66
CA SER A 131 13.41 6.09 16.71
C SER A 131 14.67 5.46 16.16
#